data_AF-K5X0W0-F1
#
_entry.id   AF-K5X0W0-F1
#
_cell.length_a   1.000
_cell.length_b   1.000
_cell.length_c   1.000
_cell.angle_alpha   90.00
_cell.angle_beta   90.00
_cell.angle_gamma   90.00
#
_symmetry.space_group_name_H-M   'P 1'
#
loop_
_entity.id
_entity.type
_entity.pdbx_description
1 polymer ?
#
loop_
_entity_poly.entity_id
_entity_poly.type
_entity_poly.pdbx_seq_one_letter_code
_entity_poly.pdbx_strand_id
1 'polypeptide(L)'
;QGKLDKTILKGPRDFTREGILKAVTIHIATDDQAFDIANKPSFRNCLVTMRPRTTKNDLPSAYDVKNFLHSEFTRYLQDLADEIKVSSQHGVFYCLLILAC
;
A
#
# COMPACT_ATOMS: atom_id res chain seq x y z
N GLN A 1 -30.29 -19.72 -14.25
CA GLN A 1 -30.33 -18.25 -14.09
C GLN A 1 -29.44 -17.89 -12.91
N GLY A 2 -28.27 -17.27 -13.14
CA GLY A 2 -27.33 -16.91 -12.08
C GLY A 2 -27.87 -15.73 -11.28
N LYS A 3 -28.13 -15.95 -9.99
CA LYS A 3 -28.57 -14.91 -9.06
C LYS A 3 -27.36 -14.01 -8.77
N LEU A 4 -27.35 -12.81 -9.36
CA LEU A 4 -26.39 -11.76 -9.00
C LEU A 4 -26.65 -11.38 -7.55
N ASP A 5 -25.75 -11.80 -6.66
CA ASP A 5 -25.72 -11.32 -5.29
C ASP A 5 -25.50 -9.81 -5.35
N LYS A 6 -26.49 -9.04 -4.88
CA LYS A 6 -26.43 -7.57 -4.87
C LYS A 6 -25.68 -7.14 -3.62
N THR A 7 -24.45 -7.62 -3.47
CA THR A 7 -23.55 -7.10 -2.46
C THR A 7 -23.25 -5.66 -2.88
N ILE A 8 -23.78 -4.70 -2.12
CA ILE A 8 -23.51 -3.28 -2.32
C ILE A 8 -22.01 -3.10 -2.11
N LEU A 9 -21.26 -2.99 -3.20
CA LEU A 9 -19.85 -2.64 -3.16
C LEU A 9 -19.78 -1.23 -2.58
N LYS A 10 -19.26 -1.11 -1.36
CA LYS A 10 -19.05 0.21 -0.74
C LYS A 10 -18.19 1.03 -1.70
N GLY A 11 -18.75 2.15 -2.16
CA GLY A 11 -18.07 3.06 -3.06
C GLY A 11 -16.75 3.55 -2.45
N PRO A 12 -15.78 3.99 -3.27
CA PRO A 12 -14.42 4.14 -2.79
C PRO A 12 -14.30 5.16 -1.65
N ARG A 13 -13.44 4.81 -0.68
CA ARG A 13 -12.77 5.74 0.25
C ARG A 13 -12.28 6.96 -0.53
N ASP A 14 -12.33 8.12 0.11
CA ASP A 14 -11.97 9.43 -0.44
C ASP A 14 -10.95 9.38 -1.58
N PHE A 15 -11.36 9.85 -2.76
CA PHE A 15 -10.51 9.90 -3.95
C PHE A 15 -9.50 11.05 -3.83
N THR A 16 -8.51 10.85 -2.97
CA THR A 16 -7.34 11.72 -2.82
C THR A 16 -6.22 11.24 -3.74
N ARG A 17 -5.28 12.14 -4.07
CA ARG A 17 -4.06 11.79 -4.81
C ARG A 17 -3.30 10.64 -4.14
N GLU A 18 -3.20 10.68 -2.81
CA GLU A 18 -2.57 9.62 -2.00
C GLU A 18 -3.34 8.30 -2.10
N GLY A 19 -4.67 8.35 -2.09
CA GLY A 19 -5.53 7.19 -2.29
C GLY A 19 -5.31 6.52 -3.64
N ILE A 20 -5.19 7.32 -4.71
CA ILE A 20 -4.88 6.82 -6.06
C ILE A 20 -3.49 6.19 -6.09
N LEU A 21 -2.47 6.89 -5.56
CA LEU A 21 -1.10 6.37 -5.50
C LEU A 21 -1.03 5.04 -4.74
N LYS A 22 -1.69 4.95 -3.58
CA LYS A 22 -1.76 3.73 -2.79
C LYS A 22 -2.47 2.60 -3.54
N ALA A 23 -3.64 2.87 -4.13
CA ALA A 23 -4.40 1.86 -4.86
C ALA A 23 -3.65 1.33 -6.09
N VAL A 24 -3.04 2.23 -6.88
CA VAL A 24 -2.23 1.85 -8.04
C VAL A 24 -1.00 1.06 -7.61
N THR A 25 -0.33 1.47 -6.52
CA THR A 25 0.83 0.73 -6.00
C THR A 25 0.45 -0.68 -5.54
N ILE A 26 -0.67 -0.82 -4.83
CA ILE A 26 -1.17 -2.14 -4.41
C ILE A 26 -1.46 -3.00 -5.63
N HIS A 27 -2.21 -2.50 -6.63
CA HIS A 27 -2.51 -3.23 -7.84
C HIS A 27 -1.24 -3.71 -8.57
N ILE A 28 -0.24 -2.84 -8.69
CA ILE A 28 1.03 -3.18 -9.35
C ILE A 28 1.79 -4.26 -8.55
N ALA A 29 1.85 -4.12 -7.23
CA ALA A 29 2.59 -5.02 -6.36
C ALA A 29 1.92 -6.39 -6.21
N THR A 30 0.59 -6.45 -6.13
CA THR A 30 -0.14 -7.72 -5.95
C THR A 30 -0.21 -8.54 -7.22
N ASP A 31 -0.26 -7.89 -8.38
CA ASP A 31 -0.38 -8.55 -9.69
C ASP A 31 0.96 -8.68 -10.42
N ASP A 32 2.08 -8.47 -9.72
CA ASP A 32 3.47 -8.53 -10.24
C ASP A 32 3.65 -7.78 -11.57
N GLN A 33 3.10 -6.57 -11.64
CA GLN A 33 3.16 -5.75 -12.85
C GLN A 33 4.43 -4.91 -12.88
N ALA A 34 4.91 -4.59 -14.09
CA ALA A 34 5.98 -3.63 -14.24
C ALA A 34 5.52 -2.21 -13.81
N PHE A 35 6.35 -1.49 -13.05
CA PHE A 35 6.03 -0.12 -12.59
C PHE A 35 5.65 0.85 -13.72
N ASP A 36 6.18 0.62 -14.92
CA ASP A 36 5.93 1.46 -16.09
C ASP A 36 4.45 1.43 -16.55
N ILE A 37 3.66 0.45 -16.10
CA ILE A 37 2.21 0.43 -16.34
C ILE A 37 1.52 1.72 -15.84
N ALA A 38 2.03 2.36 -14.79
CA ALA A 38 1.53 3.63 -14.27
C ALA A 38 1.68 4.79 -15.26
N ASN A 39 2.66 4.72 -16.17
CA ASN A 39 2.88 5.70 -17.22
C ASN A 39 2.11 5.36 -18.51
N LYS A 40 1.64 4.12 -18.66
CA LYS A 40 1.00 3.64 -19.88
C LYS A 40 -0.28 4.45 -20.18
N PRO A 41 -0.41 5.05 -21.39
CA PRO A 41 -1.57 5.87 -21.72
C PRO A 41 -2.90 5.12 -21.58
N SER A 42 -2.94 3.83 -21.93
CA SER A 42 -4.15 3.02 -21.80
C SER A 42 -4.61 2.92 -20.34
N PHE A 43 -3.68 2.69 -19.41
CA PHE A 43 -3.97 2.58 -17.99
C PHE A 43 -4.42 3.94 -17.41
N ARG A 44 -3.72 5.02 -17.77
CA ARG A 44 -4.12 6.38 -17.38
C ARG A 44 -5.48 6.78 -17.91
N ASN A 45 -5.79 6.40 -19.16
CA ASN A 45 -7.11 6.62 -19.73
C ASN A 45 -8.18 5.88 -18.92
N CYS A 46 -7.94 4.64 -18.50
CA CYS A 46 -8.87 3.93 -17.61
C CYS A 46 -9.09 4.70 -16.29
N LEU A 47 -8.03 5.20 -15.66
CA LEU A 47 -8.14 6.02 -14.43
C LEU A 47 -8.97 7.30 -14.66
N VAL A 48 -8.74 7.99 -15.78
CA VAL A 48 -9.48 9.20 -16.14
C VAL A 48 -10.93 8.89 -16.54
N THR A 49 -11.20 7.78 -17.24
CA THR A 49 -12.56 7.36 -17.58
C THR A 49 -13.36 7.01 -16.32
N MET A 50 -12.74 6.38 -15.33
CA MET A 50 -13.36 6.14 -14.03
C MET A 50 -13.66 7.44 -13.27
N ARG A 51 -12.91 8.53 -13.51
CA ARG A 51 -13.16 9.86 -12.93
C ARG A 51 -12.74 10.99 -13.88
N PRO A 52 -13.68 11.55 -14.67
CA PRO A 52 -13.37 12.54 -15.72
C PRO A 52 -12.75 13.87 -15.25
N ARG A 53 -12.76 14.15 -13.94
CA ARG A 53 -12.16 15.36 -13.33
C ARG A 53 -10.74 15.15 -12.80
N THR A 54 -10.14 13.99 -13.05
CA THR A 54 -8.76 13.69 -12.64
C THR A 54 -7.78 14.56 -13.42
N THR A 55 -6.92 15.30 -12.72
CA THR A 55 -5.89 16.13 -13.33
C THR A 55 -4.61 15.31 -13.53
N LYS A 56 -3.68 15.84 -14.35
CA LYS A 56 -2.37 15.19 -14.54
C LYS A 56 -1.58 15.04 -13.23
N ASN A 57 -1.79 15.95 -12.26
CA ASN A 57 -1.11 15.92 -10.97
C ASN A 57 -1.66 14.85 -10.02
N ASP A 58 -2.89 14.38 -10.27
CA ASP A 58 -3.53 13.32 -9.49
C ASP A 58 -3.09 11.92 -9.94
N LEU A 59 -2.56 11.80 -11.16
CA LEU A 59 -2.11 10.53 -11.71
C LEU A 59 -0.68 10.21 -11.25
N PRO A 60 -0.44 9.02 -10.68
CA PRO A 60 0.89 8.62 -10.29
C PRO A 60 1.76 8.36 -11.52
N SER A 61 3.05 8.69 -11.40
CA SER A 61 4.09 8.21 -12.31
C SER A 61 4.68 6.89 -11.82
N ALA A 62 5.39 6.18 -12.68
CA ALA A 62 6.15 4.99 -12.27
C ALA A 62 7.17 5.32 -11.16
N TYR A 63 7.72 6.53 -11.18
CA TYR A 63 8.64 7.00 -10.13
C TYR A 63 7.92 7.17 -8.78
N ASP A 64 6.73 7.77 -8.77
CA ASP A 64 5.94 7.93 -7.54
C ASP A 64 5.57 6.57 -6.94
N VAL A 65 5.15 5.63 -7.77
CA VAL A 65 4.83 4.25 -7.36
C VAL A 65 6.05 3.56 -6.76
N LYS A 66 7.20 3.61 -7.44
CA LYS A 66 8.44 2.99 -6.97
C LYS A 66 8.88 3.56 -5.62
N ASN A 67 8.88 4.89 -5.48
CA ASN A 67 9.27 5.54 -4.25
C ASN A 67 8.31 5.22 -3.11
N PHE A 68 7.00 5.30 -3.37
CA PHE A 68 5.99 4.96 -2.37
C PHE A 68 6.14 3.52 -1.89
N LEU A 69 6.31 2.57 -2.80
CA LEU A 69 6.54 1.17 -2.45
C LEU A 69 7.81 0.98 -1.62
N HIS A 70 8.91 1.63 -2.03
CA HIS A 70 10.17 1.56 -1.30
C HIS A 70 10.05 2.14 0.12
N SER A 71 9.35 3.27 0.28
CA SER A 71 9.10 3.89 1.58
C SER A 71 8.24 3.01 2.48
N GLU A 72 7.16 2.43 1.97
CA GLU A 72 6.29 1.53 2.74
C GLU A 72 7.05 0.25 3.15
N PHE A 73 7.87 -0.30 2.26
CA PHE A 73 8.70 -1.46 2.57
C PHE A 73 9.76 -1.14 3.63
N THR A 74 10.42 0.02 3.53
CA THR A 74 11.42 0.45 4.51
C THR A 74 10.79 0.68 5.89
N ARG A 75 9.60 1.30 5.93
CA ARG A 75 8.84 1.47 7.19
C ARG A 75 8.52 0.11 7.81
N TYR A 76 8.03 -0.83 7.02
CA TYR A 76 7.74 -2.19 7.50
C TYR A 76 8.96 -2.89 8.10
N LEU A 77 10.12 -2.79 7.45
CA LEU A 77 11.36 -3.37 7.99
C LEU A 77 11.82 -2.71 9.29
N GLN A 78 11.62 -1.39 9.43
CA GLN A 78 11.94 -0.66 10.65
C GLN A 78 11.01 -1.07 11.79
N ASP A 79 9.71 -1.11 11.54
CA ASP A 79 8.71 -1.56 12.51
C ASP A 79 9.01 -2.98 13.00
N LEU A 80 9.35 -3.89 12.08
CA LEU A 80 9.73 -5.26 12.41
C LEU A 80 11.02 -5.35 13.23
N ALA A 81 12.04 -4.55 12.88
CA ALA A 81 13.29 -4.52 13.61
C ALA A 81 13.09 -4.02 15.05
N ASP A 82 12.20 -3.05 15.25
CA ASP A 82 11.89 -2.51 16.57
C ASP A 82 11.06 -3.49 17.41
N GLU A 83 10.12 -4.22 16.81
CA GLU A 83 9.39 -5.31 17.47
C GLU A 83 10.34 -6.41 17.99
N ILE A 84 11.31 -6.82 17.16
CA ILE A 84 12.31 -7.85 17.53
C ILE A 84 13.22 -7.36 18.67
N LYS A 85 13.66 -6.08 18.64
CA LYS A 85 14.48 -5.51 19.72
C LYS A 85 13.72 -5.50 21.05
N VAL A 86 12.45 -5.10 21.05
CA VAL A 86 11.63 -5.06 22.26
C VAL A 86 11.45 -6.46 22.86
N SER A 87 11.25 -7.48 22.01
CA SER A 87 11.16 -8.89 22.43
C SER A 87 12.44 -9.38 23.12
N SER A 88 13.61 -9.05 22.58
CA SER A 88 14.89 -9.45 23.18
C SER A 88 15.19 -8.73 24.51
N GLN A 89 14.81 -7.46 24.67
CA GLN A 89 14.96 -6.75 25.95
C GLN A 89 14.00 -7.26 27.03
N HIS A 90 12.75 -7.56 26.69
CA HIS A 90 11.79 -8.13 27.65
C HIS A 90 12.21 -9.53 28.13
N GLY A 91 12.75 -10.38 27.25
CA GLY A 91 13.27 -11.70 27.64
C GLY A 91 14.42 -11.64 28.64
N VAL A 92 15.35 -10.69 28.46
CA VAL A 92 16.48 -10.49 29.39
C VAL A 92 16.00 -9.91 30.73
N PHE A 93 15.03 -8.99 30.73
CA PHE A 93 14.43 -8.46 31.95
C PHE A 93 13.70 -9.54 32.78
N TYR A 94 12.91 -10.40 32.13
CA TYR A 94 12.23 -11.51 32.81
C TYR A 94 13.23 -12.54 33.37
N CYS A 95 14.29 -12.87 32.63
CA CYS A 95 15.34 -13.76 33.15
C CYS A 95 16.11 -13.15 34.34
N LEU A 96 16.42 -11.86 34.30
CA LEU A 96 17.08 -11.16 35.42
C LEU A 96 16.18 -11.05 36.66
N LEU A 97 14.87 -10.84 36.48
CA LEU A 97 13.90 -10.84 37.58
C LEU A 97 13.75 -12.21 38.24
N ILE A 98 13.76 -13.30 37.46
CA ILE A 98 13.69 -14.67 38.01
C ILE A 98 14.98 -15.06 38.74
N LEU A 99 16.14 -14.60 38.29
CA LEU A 99 17.43 -14.85 38.95
C LEU A 99 17.69 -13.96 40.17
N ALA A 100 16.95 -12.85 40.32
CA ALA A 100 17.04 -11.93 41.45
C ALA A 100 16.03 -12.22 42.59
N CYS A 101 15.09 -13.15 42.39
CA CYS A 101 14.27 -13.76 43.45
C CYS A 101 14.89 -15.06 43.93
#